data_AF-A0A1Q9CD07-F1
#
_entry.id   AF-A0A1Q9CD07-F1
#
_cell.length_a   1.000
_cell.length_b   1.000
_cell.length_c   1.000
_cell.angle_alpha   90.00
_cell.angle_beta   90.00
_cell.angle_gamma   90.00
#
_symmetry.space_group_name_H-M   'P 1'
#
loop_
_entity.id
_entity.type
_entity.pdbx_description
1 polymer ?
#
loop_
_entity_poly.entity_id
_entity_poly.type
_entity_poly.pdbx_seq_one_letter_code
_entity_poly.pdbx_strand_id
1 'polypeptide(L)'
;MTLSRTLVLLASGALLARQVAFVASLLQPEDARGYRVGVRCAETALDRSKGKGGKGKNKGKGKGHLSAGRSSPNGGYPQSQAWGYSTGSGEELSTPWAGDRNALSLGDHSSRLGERSFQRMDRDHRESADWMEHRLTRLTQLVLRQEQMLTHLRQDMMLYLFVRSGDKGMIPVMCQAADKWKQLKEESPEKLQMSLKLAMFNQLLISLYERLTTTQQDAQAMAHAKSLGWLDEDQSWRILRWNPAQQSLEVDQSCQPVPTKDLLDQITNVRKAINEDNLLRFKSLRRLSPDVTAEWIRFQIAISLRMEAAPLWTTLKSWIGQSSWHTLGCRMRRDRPTYDSLTAALWNSA
;
A
#
# COMPACT_ATOMS: atom_id res chain seq x y z
N MET A 1 -3.86 -0.73 47.84
CA MET A 1 -3.74 -0.40 46.40
C MET A 1 -3.02 -1.44 45.54
N THR A 2 -2.40 -2.50 46.09
CA THR A 2 -1.61 -3.49 45.32
C THR A 2 -2.43 -4.57 44.60
N LEU A 3 -3.57 -5.01 45.16
CA LEU A 3 -4.37 -6.13 44.63
C LEU A 3 -4.97 -5.91 43.23
N SER A 4 -5.24 -4.67 42.84
CA SER A 4 -5.87 -4.37 41.53
C SER A 4 -4.92 -4.56 40.34
N ARG A 5 -3.60 -4.43 40.56
CA ARG A 5 -2.60 -4.66 39.49
C ARG A 5 -2.40 -6.15 39.19
N THR A 6 -2.49 -7.02 40.20
CA THR A 6 -2.30 -8.48 40.03
C THR A 6 -3.47 -9.17 39.32
N LEU A 7 -4.71 -8.70 39.50
CA LEU A 7 -5.86 -9.25 38.76
C LEU A 7 -5.82 -8.90 37.26
N VAL A 8 -5.40 -7.68 36.90
CA VAL A 8 -5.19 -7.28 35.50
C VAL A 8 -4.08 -8.12 34.84
N LEU A 9 -3.03 -8.48 35.59
CA LEU A 9 -1.95 -9.36 35.12
C LEU A 9 -2.46 -10.77 34.80
N LEU A 10 -3.32 -11.36 35.65
CA LEU A 10 -3.87 -12.70 35.43
C LEU A 10 -4.85 -12.75 34.25
N ALA A 11 -5.76 -11.77 34.14
CA ALA A 11 -6.70 -11.69 33.02
C ALA A 11 -5.97 -11.48 31.67
N SER A 12 -4.93 -10.63 31.65
CA SER A 12 -4.16 -10.36 30.43
C SER A 12 -3.27 -11.53 30.00
N GLY A 13 -2.77 -12.35 30.94
CA GLY A 13 -2.03 -13.57 30.62
C GLY A 13 -2.90 -14.65 29.98
N ALA A 14 -4.12 -14.85 30.50
CA ALA A 14 -5.10 -15.75 29.90
C ALA A 14 -5.55 -15.31 28.50
N LEU A 15 -5.65 -13.99 28.26
CA LEU A 15 -5.95 -13.43 26.95
C LEU A 15 -4.82 -13.70 25.94
N LEU A 16 -3.55 -13.52 26.34
CA LEU A 16 -2.39 -13.79 25.50
C LEU A 16 -2.29 -15.29 25.15
N ALA A 17 -2.53 -16.17 26.12
CA ALA A 17 -2.54 -17.62 25.89
C ALA A 17 -3.67 -18.04 24.92
N ARG A 18 -4.86 -17.44 25.04
CA ARG A 18 -5.97 -17.64 24.09
C ARG A 18 -5.63 -17.11 22.68
N GLN A 19 -4.97 -15.96 22.57
CA GLN A 19 -4.50 -15.44 21.27
C GLN A 19 -3.44 -16.34 20.62
N VAL A 20 -2.55 -16.96 21.40
CA VAL A 20 -1.58 -17.94 20.88
C VAL A 20 -2.28 -19.21 20.38
N ALA A 21 -3.21 -19.76 21.16
CA ALA A 21 -3.97 -20.96 20.78
C ALA A 21 -4.91 -20.74 19.58
N PHE A 22 -5.59 -19.59 19.51
CA PHE A 22 -6.53 -19.29 18.43
C PHE A 22 -5.84 -19.00 17.09
N VAL A 23 -4.68 -18.31 17.10
CA VAL A 23 -3.86 -18.13 15.89
C VAL A 23 -3.31 -19.47 15.40
N ALA A 24 -3.00 -20.42 16.29
CA ALA A 24 -2.63 -21.78 15.89
C ALA A 24 -3.83 -22.56 15.28
N SER A 25 -5.04 -22.36 15.81
CA SER A 25 -6.28 -22.95 15.28
C SER A 25 -6.65 -22.43 13.88
N LEU A 26 -6.43 -21.13 13.60
CA LEU A 26 -6.68 -20.52 12.29
C LEU A 26 -5.68 -20.93 11.20
N LEU A 27 -4.62 -21.67 11.56
CA LEU A 27 -3.64 -22.25 10.64
C LEU A 27 -3.87 -23.74 10.38
N GLN A 28 -4.95 -24.32 10.90
CA GLN A 28 -5.40 -25.68 10.59
C GLN A 28 -6.59 -25.63 9.61
N PRO A 29 -6.72 -26.62 8.70
CA PRO A 29 -7.78 -26.62 7.70
C PRO A 29 -9.14 -26.97 8.31
N GLU A 30 -10.10 -26.04 8.23
CA GLU A 30 -11.52 -26.36 8.33
C GLU A 30 -11.96 -27.13 7.08
N ASP A 31 -12.73 -28.20 7.30
CA ASP A 31 -13.13 -29.18 6.28
C ASP A 31 -13.91 -28.56 5.11
N ALA A 32 -13.36 -28.69 3.89
CA ALA A 32 -14.06 -28.30 2.66
C ALA A 32 -15.17 -29.32 2.29
N ARG A 33 -16.26 -29.37 3.06
CA ARG A 33 -17.47 -30.14 2.72
C ARG A 33 -18.49 -29.25 2.00
N GLY A 34 -18.60 -29.50 0.70
CA GLY A 34 -19.18 -28.57 -0.25
C GLY A 34 -20.68 -28.31 -0.13
N TYR A 35 -21.06 -27.12 -0.61
CA TYR A 35 -22.41 -26.82 -1.06
C TYR A 35 -22.38 -26.59 -2.58
N ARG A 36 -22.94 -27.54 -3.34
CA ARG A 36 -23.34 -27.29 -4.74
C ARG A 36 -24.62 -26.47 -4.71
N VAL A 37 -24.56 -25.21 -5.12
CA VAL A 37 -25.77 -24.47 -5.49
C VAL A 37 -26.20 -24.95 -6.87
N GLY A 38 -27.35 -25.63 -6.94
CA GLY A 38 -27.88 -26.15 -8.20
C GLY A 38 -28.56 -25.07 -9.01
N VAL A 39 -28.03 -24.76 -10.20
CA VAL A 39 -28.74 -24.01 -11.24
C VAL A 39 -29.45 -25.02 -12.14
N ARG A 40 -30.79 -25.01 -12.12
CA ARG A 40 -31.63 -25.74 -13.08
C ARG A 40 -31.97 -24.79 -14.23
N CYS A 41 -31.51 -25.12 -15.44
CA CYS A 41 -32.12 -24.67 -16.70
C CYS A 41 -32.33 -25.88 -17.61
N ALA A 42 -33.46 -25.89 -18.31
CA ALA A 42 -33.86 -26.91 -19.28
C ALA A 42 -32.88 -26.92 -20.48
N GLU A 43 -32.36 -28.08 -20.89
CA GLU A 43 -32.98 -29.02 -21.84
C GLU A 43 -32.52 -28.78 -23.28
N THR A 44 -31.68 -29.71 -23.78
CA THR A 44 -31.78 -30.23 -25.15
C THR A 44 -30.92 -31.50 -25.19
N ALA A 45 -31.54 -32.62 -25.56
CA ALA A 45 -30.84 -33.90 -25.66
C ALA A 45 -30.14 -34.05 -27.01
N LEU A 46 -28.93 -34.61 -27.00
CA LEU A 46 -28.43 -35.37 -28.16
C LEU A 46 -27.43 -36.44 -27.71
N ASP A 47 -27.55 -37.60 -28.35
CA ASP A 47 -27.00 -38.89 -27.96
C ASP A 47 -25.63 -39.17 -28.61
N ARG A 48 -24.70 -39.82 -27.88
CA ARG A 48 -23.93 -40.99 -28.36
C ARG A 48 -22.83 -41.51 -27.42
N SER A 49 -23.09 -42.71 -26.90
CA SER A 49 -22.21 -43.91 -26.88
C SER A 49 -20.67 -43.84 -26.73
N LYS A 50 -20.17 -44.68 -25.80
CA LYS A 50 -18.99 -45.58 -25.88
C LYS A 50 -17.58 -45.01 -26.09
N GLY A 51 -16.69 -45.30 -25.13
CA GLY A 51 -15.22 -45.29 -25.33
C GLY A 51 -14.45 -46.00 -24.20
N LYS A 52 -13.85 -47.17 -24.47
CA LYS A 52 -12.94 -47.88 -23.54
C LYS A 52 -11.50 -47.39 -23.70
N GLY A 53 -10.73 -47.44 -22.61
CA GLY A 53 -9.30 -47.83 -22.64
C GLY A 53 -8.29 -46.73 -22.32
N GLY A 54 -7.08 -47.14 -21.90
CA GLY A 54 -5.92 -46.25 -21.78
C GLY A 54 -5.10 -46.35 -20.48
N LYS A 55 -4.47 -47.50 -20.19
CA LYS A 55 -3.41 -47.59 -19.16
C LYS A 55 -2.13 -46.95 -19.70
N GLY A 56 -1.60 -45.93 -19.04
CA GLY A 56 -0.30 -45.33 -19.36
C GLY A 56 0.55 -45.13 -18.10
N LYS A 57 1.54 -46.01 -17.87
CA LYS A 57 2.56 -45.82 -16.83
C LYS A 57 3.70 -44.98 -17.39
N ASN A 58 4.29 -44.09 -16.59
CA ASN A 58 5.69 -43.71 -16.82
C ASN A 58 6.46 -43.61 -15.49
N LYS A 59 7.71 -44.10 -15.50
CA LYS A 59 8.66 -44.18 -14.37
C LYS A 59 10.03 -43.75 -14.87
N GLY A 60 10.80 -43.03 -14.05
CA GLY A 60 12.22 -42.69 -14.28
C GLY A 60 12.50 -41.26 -13.84
N LYS A 61 13.20 -41.00 -12.71
CA LYS A 61 14.66 -41.08 -12.51
C LYS A 61 15.42 -40.15 -13.48
N GLY A 62 16.29 -39.23 -13.06
CA GLY A 62 16.84 -38.91 -11.73
C GLY A 62 18.38 -38.74 -11.78
N LYS A 63 18.96 -37.97 -10.84
CA LYS A 63 20.37 -37.46 -10.78
C LYS A 63 20.62 -36.23 -11.69
N GLY A 64 21.29 -35.13 -11.30
CA GLY A 64 21.78 -34.69 -9.97
C GLY A 64 23.30 -34.66 -9.81
N HIS A 65 23.87 -33.47 -9.51
CA HIS A 65 25.09 -33.33 -8.68
C HIS A 65 25.24 -31.94 -8.03
N LEU A 66 26.15 -31.82 -7.06
CA LEU A 66 26.31 -30.76 -6.04
C LEU A 66 27.66 -30.01 -6.13
N SER A 67 27.69 -28.74 -5.68
CA SER A 67 28.71 -28.03 -4.84
C SER A 67 28.35 -26.51 -4.77
N ALA A 68 28.27 -25.77 -3.64
CA ALA A 68 29.23 -25.42 -2.56
C ALA A 68 30.50 -24.69 -3.08
N GLY A 69 30.92 -23.46 -2.72
CA GLY A 69 30.46 -22.33 -1.85
C GLY A 69 31.08 -20.98 -2.37
N ARG A 70 31.41 -19.89 -1.64
CA ARG A 70 31.28 -19.43 -0.23
C ARG A 70 31.62 -17.90 -0.11
N SER A 71 31.01 -17.15 0.84
CA SER A 71 31.44 -15.89 1.51
C SER A 71 31.84 -14.58 0.76
N SER A 72 30.98 -13.54 0.85
CA SER A 72 31.17 -12.11 1.30
C SER A 72 32.36 -11.19 0.87
N PRO A 73 32.32 -9.83 1.06
CA PRO A 73 31.23 -8.89 1.42
C PRO A 73 31.12 -7.61 0.49
N ASN A 74 30.34 -6.59 0.90
CA ASN A 74 30.08 -5.28 0.24
C ASN A 74 29.33 -5.35 -1.11
N GLY A 75 28.50 -4.38 -1.52
CA GLY A 75 28.07 -3.13 -0.88
C GLY A 75 27.94 -2.01 -1.94
N GLY A 76 26.72 -1.60 -2.30
CA GLY A 76 26.49 -0.51 -3.26
C GLY A 76 25.24 -0.68 -4.13
N TYR A 77 24.51 0.42 -4.37
CA TYR A 77 23.36 0.48 -5.29
C TYR A 77 23.82 0.49 -6.75
N PRO A 78 23.06 -0.08 -7.71
CA PRO A 78 23.30 0.16 -9.13
C PRO A 78 22.86 1.59 -9.48
N GLN A 79 23.80 2.52 -9.45
CA GLN A 79 23.58 3.90 -9.91
C GLN A 79 23.52 3.94 -11.45
N SER A 80 22.61 4.77 -11.96
CA SER A 80 22.36 5.02 -13.37
C SER A 80 23.63 5.26 -14.19
N GLN A 81 23.71 4.66 -15.39
CA GLN A 81 24.73 4.96 -16.39
C GLN A 81 24.71 6.45 -16.77
N ALA A 82 25.67 7.21 -16.24
CA ALA A 82 26.04 8.51 -16.78
C ALA A 82 26.97 8.29 -17.98
N TRP A 83 26.68 8.94 -19.10
CA TRP A 83 27.54 8.88 -20.28
C TRP A 83 28.83 9.66 -20.02
N GLY A 84 29.94 8.92 -19.85
CA GLY A 84 31.28 9.49 -19.78
C GLY A 84 31.81 9.76 -21.18
N TYR A 85 32.16 11.02 -21.45
CA TYR A 85 32.90 11.39 -22.66
C TYR A 85 34.34 10.86 -22.55
N SER A 86 34.69 9.84 -23.34
CA SER A 86 36.07 9.41 -23.48
C SER A 86 36.79 10.25 -24.52
N THR A 87 37.89 10.88 -24.12
CA THR A 87 38.73 11.69 -25.00
C THR A 87 39.70 10.84 -25.82
N GLY A 88 39.53 10.85 -27.15
CA GLY A 88 40.61 10.73 -28.12
C GLY A 88 41.21 9.34 -28.40
N SER A 89 40.97 8.84 -29.62
CA SER A 89 42.04 8.45 -30.56
C SER A 89 41.42 8.16 -31.94
N GLY A 90 41.96 8.79 -32.99
CA GLY A 90 41.28 8.98 -34.27
C GLY A 90 41.01 7.74 -35.12
N GLU A 91 39.93 7.85 -35.90
CA GLU A 91 39.85 7.43 -37.30
C GLU A 91 38.95 8.44 -38.03
N GLU A 92 39.42 8.98 -39.16
CA GLU A 92 38.76 10.10 -39.84
C GLU A 92 37.56 9.63 -40.68
N LEU A 93 36.35 9.99 -40.22
CA LEU A 93 35.13 9.95 -41.03
C LEU A 93 34.63 11.37 -41.23
N SER A 94 34.81 11.88 -42.45
CA SER A 94 34.47 13.24 -42.86
C SER A 94 32.99 13.54 -42.62
N THR A 95 32.71 14.50 -41.72
CA THR A 95 31.35 15.01 -41.49
C THR A 95 31.09 16.26 -42.35
N PRO A 96 29.87 16.47 -42.90
CA PRO A 96 29.65 17.47 -43.96
C PRO A 96 29.66 18.95 -43.51
N TRP A 97 30.09 19.24 -42.29
CA TRP A 97 29.96 20.56 -41.65
C TRP A 97 31.31 21.21 -41.29
N ALA A 98 32.43 20.60 -41.69
CA ALA A 98 33.76 21.22 -41.61
C ALA A 98 33.93 22.25 -42.74
N GLY A 99 33.46 23.48 -42.52
CA GLY A 99 33.67 24.59 -43.45
C GLY A 99 35.13 25.06 -43.48
N ASP A 100 35.71 25.13 -44.68
CA ASP A 100 37.09 25.56 -44.91
C ASP A 100 37.41 26.92 -44.29
N ARG A 101 38.40 26.95 -43.39
CA ARG A 101 39.05 28.18 -42.93
C ARG A 101 40.26 28.52 -43.80
N ASN A 102 40.02 28.92 -45.04
CA ASN A 102 41.03 29.62 -45.84
C ASN A 102 40.77 31.14 -45.81
N ALA A 103 41.48 31.82 -44.91
CA ALA A 103 41.44 33.27 -44.81
C ALA A 103 42.37 33.90 -45.88
N LEU A 104 41.79 34.30 -47.01
CA LEU A 104 42.45 35.24 -47.92
C LEU A 104 41.96 36.67 -47.63
N SER A 105 42.90 37.51 -47.24
CA SER A 105 42.67 38.93 -46.95
C SER A 105 42.47 39.72 -48.25
N LEU A 106 41.27 40.23 -48.50
CA LEU A 106 41.03 41.28 -49.49
C LEU A 106 39.71 42.03 -49.22
N GLY A 107 39.75 43.37 -49.22
CA GLY A 107 38.58 44.22 -49.41
C GLY A 107 37.87 44.72 -48.13
N ASP A 108 38.00 46.03 -47.88
CA ASP A 108 37.46 46.75 -46.71
C ASP A 108 35.94 47.06 -46.81
N HIS A 109 35.13 46.04 -47.12
CA HIS A 109 33.68 46.14 -47.30
C HIS A 109 32.88 45.07 -46.52
N SER A 110 33.55 44.28 -45.66
CA SER A 110 32.99 43.05 -45.08
C SER A 110 32.21 43.22 -43.75
N SER A 111 32.31 44.37 -43.08
CA SER A 111 31.68 44.61 -41.77
C SER A 111 30.15 44.50 -41.79
N ARG A 112 29.49 45.02 -42.83
CA ARG A 112 28.01 45.07 -42.93
C ARG A 112 27.33 43.73 -43.26
N LEU A 113 28.08 42.76 -43.80
CA LEU A 113 27.58 41.41 -44.09
C LEU A 113 27.81 40.46 -42.92
N GLY A 114 28.93 40.62 -42.19
CA GLY A 114 29.20 39.91 -40.94
C GLY A 114 28.14 40.20 -39.86
N GLU A 115 27.82 41.48 -39.61
CA GLU A 115 26.77 41.83 -38.64
C GLU A 115 25.42 41.18 -38.96
N ARG A 116 25.04 41.13 -40.24
CA ARG A 116 23.79 40.49 -40.69
C ARG A 116 23.79 38.98 -40.52
N SER A 117 24.93 38.30 -40.65
CA SER A 117 25.02 36.85 -40.43
C SER A 117 25.05 36.48 -38.95
N PHE A 118 25.75 37.25 -38.10
CA PHE A 118 25.67 37.08 -36.64
C PHE A 118 24.25 37.35 -36.11
N GLN A 119 23.59 38.44 -36.54
CA GLN A 119 22.20 38.74 -36.17
C GLN A 119 21.22 37.65 -36.63
N ARG A 120 21.51 36.95 -37.74
CA ARG A 120 20.69 35.83 -38.22
C ARG A 120 20.88 34.58 -37.37
N MET A 121 22.12 34.23 -37.02
CA MET A 121 22.39 33.11 -36.11
C MET A 121 21.77 33.34 -34.73
N ASP A 122 21.92 34.53 -34.14
CA ASP A 122 21.28 34.87 -32.85
C ASP A 122 19.75 34.76 -32.92
N ARG A 123 19.15 35.12 -34.05
CA ARG A 123 17.71 35.00 -34.28
C ARG A 123 17.29 33.53 -34.38
N ASP A 124 17.96 32.74 -35.21
CA ASP A 124 17.66 31.31 -35.39
C ASP A 124 17.87 30.53 -34.06
N HIS A 125 18.87 30.92 -33.26
CA HIS A 125 19.08 30.39 -31.90
C HIS A 125 17.97 30.79 -30.91
N ARG A 126 17.46 32.03 -30.97
CA ARG A 126 16.31 32.46 -30.15
C ARG A 126 15.02 31.76 -30.56
N GLU A 127 14.70 31.70 -31.85
CA GLU A 127 13.50 31.00 -32.35
C GLU A 127 13.55 29.49 -31.99
N SER A 128 14.74 28.88 -31.98
CA SER A 128 14.97 27.52 -31.48
C SER A 128 14.81 27.38 -29.96
N ALA A 129 15.29 28.36 -29.18
CA ALA A 129 15.11 28.41 -27.73
C ALA A 129 13.63 28.58 -27.34
N ASP A 130 12.92 29.52 -27.95
CA ASP A 130 11.49 29.78 -27.74
C ASP A 130 10.63 28.55 -28.08
N TRP A 131 10.97 27.86 -29.19
CA TRP A 131 10.34 26.58 -29.57
C TRP A 131 10.60 25.48 -28.53
N MET A 132 11.81 25.42 -27.97
CA MET A 132 12.16 24.45 -26.94
C MET A 132 11.45 24.77 -25.62
N GLU A 133 11.42 26.02 -25.19
CA GLU A 133 10.69 26.48 -24.01
C GLU A 133 9.18 26.20 -24.14
N HIS A 134 8.58 26.46 -25.31
CA HIS A 134 7.19 26.11 -25.56
C HIS A 134 6.96 24.60 -25.43
N ARG A 135 7.84 23.77 -25.99
CA ARG A 135 7.73 22.30 -25.89
C ARG A 135 7.92 21.80 -24.45
N LEU A 136 8.88 22.33 -23.71
CA LEU A 136 9.11 22.02 -22.30
C LEU A 136 7.89 22.42 -21.46
N THR A 137 7.29 23.58 -21.74
CA THR A 137 6.04 24.04 -21.10
C THR A 137 4.89 23.06 -21.38
N ARG A 138 4.70 22.64 -22.64
CA ARG A 138 3.66 21.65 -23.01
C ARG A 138 3.87 20.28 -22.38
N LEU A 139 5.12 19.78 -22.35
CA LEU A 139 5.46 18.53 -21.67
C LEU A 139 5.20 18.63 -20.16
N THR A 140 5.57 19.75 -19.53
CA THR A 140 5.29 20.02 -18.11
C THR A 140 3.78 20.01 -17.83
N GLN A 141 2.97 20.69 -18.65
CA GLN A 141 1.51 20.66 -18.55
C GLN A 141 0.93 19.24 -18.66
N LEU A 142 1.47 18.41 -19.57
CA LEU A 142 1.04 17.03 -19.75
C LEU A 142 1.41 16.14 -18.55
N VAL A 143 2.64 16.25 -18.05
CA VAL A 143 3.12 15.50 -16.87
C VAL A 143 2.32 15.86 -15.62
N LEU A 144 2.01 17.14 -15.40
CA LEU A 144 1.19 17.57 -14.26
C LEU A 144 -0.25 17.02 -14.32
N ARG A 145 -0.86 16.98 -15.51
CA ARG A 145 -2.17 16.32 -15.72
C ARG A 145 -2.11 14.81 -15.46
N GLN A 146 -1.04 14.14 -15.89
CA GLN A 146 -0.84 12.72 -15.62
C GLN A 146 -0.69 12.43 -14.12
N GLU A 147 0.11 13.23 -13.40
CA GLU A 147 0.28 13.09 -11.95
C GLU A 147 -1.03 13.36 -11.19
N GLN A 148 -1.87 14.29 -11.67
CA GLN A 148 -3.22 14.49 -11.14
C GLN A 148 -4.10 13.23 -11.32
N MET A 149 -4.12 12.62 -12.50
CA MET A 149 -4.86 11.37 -12.73
C MET A 149 -4.36 10.22 -11.84
N LEU A 150 -3.04 10.06 -11.69
CA LEU A 150 -2.45 9.09 -10.76
C LEU A 150 -2.79 9.40 -9.29
N THR A 151 -2.96 10.67 -8.95
CA THR A 151 -3.37 11.11 -7.60
C THR A 151 -4.83 10.79 -7.30
N HIS A 152 -5.74 10.99 -8.26
CA HIS A 152 -7.14 10.56 -8.12
C HIS A 152 -7.23 9.02 -8.00
N LEU A 153 -6.54 8.28 -8.88
CA LEU A 153 -6.48 6.82 -8.80
C LEU A 153 -5.94 6.33 -7.45
N ARG A 154 -4.89 6.98 -6.90
CA ARG A 154 -4.42 6.72 -5.53
C ARG A 154 -5.53 6.95 -4.50
N GLN A 155 -6.24 8.08 -4.52
CA GLN A 155 -7.31 8.35 -3.55
C GLN A 155 -8.44 7.31 -3.56
N ASP A 156 -8.70 6.65 -4.69
CA ASP A 156 -9.74 5.62 -4.84
C ASP A 156 -9.27 4.18 -4.56
N MET A 157 -7.96 3.95 -4.37
CA MET A 157 -7.40 2.66 -3.94
C MET A 157 -6.69 2.68 -2.58
N MET A 158 -6.32 3.87 -2.07
CA MET A 158 -5.41 4.03 -0.94
C MET A 158 -6.07 4.54 0.35
N LEU A 159 -5.89 3.78 1.43
CA LEU A 159 -6.10 4.22 2.81
C LEU A 159 -4.80 4.14 3.59
N TYR A 160 -4.71 4.94 4.65
CA TYR A 160 -3.62 4.87 5.63
C TYR A 160 -4.17 4.57 7.02
N LEU A 161 -3.55 3.60 7.67
CA LEU A 161 -3.78 3.28 9.07
C LEU A 161 -2.61 3.83 9.88
N PHE A 162 -2.89 4.75 10.78
CA PHE A 162 -1.94 5.27 11.75
C PHE A 162 -2.09 4.45 13.03
N VAL A 163 -1.01 3.82 13.46
CA VAL A 163 -0.97 2.93 14.63
C VAL A 163 -0.06 3.57 15.67
N ARG A 164 -0.56 3.77 16.89
CA ARG A 164 0.25 4.32 17.98
C ARG A 164 1.29 3.29 18.42
N SER A 165 2.53 3.74 18.61
CA SER A 165 3.60 2.93 19.19
C SER A 165 3.39 2.76 20.71
N GLY A 166 3.83 1.62 21.25
CA GLY A 166 3.71 1.28 22.67
C GLY A 166 3.51 -0.22 22.92
N ASP A 167 3.98 -0.70 24.06
CA ASP A 167 4.12 -2.12 24.41
C ASP A 167 2.81 -2.92 24.40
N LYS A 168 1.68 -2.23 24.59
CA LYS A 168 0.32 -2.81 24.59
C LYS A 168 -0.50 -2.40 23.36
N GLY A 169 0.14 -1.75 22.38
CA GLY A 169 -0.48 -1.34 21.13
C GLY A 169 -0.54 -2.46 20.09
N MET A 170 -0.99 -2.13 18.88
CA MET A 170 -1.06 -3.11 17.80
C MET A 170 0.33 -3.49 17.23
N ILE A 171 1.37 -2.65 17.40
CA ILE A 171 2.69 -2.88 16.79
C ILE A 171 3.36 -4.20 17.23
N PRO A 172 3.47 -4.55 18.52
CA PRO A 172 4.00 -5.86 18.93
C PRO A 172 3.22 -7.04 18.35
N VAL A 173 1.88 -6.93 18.27
CA VAL A 173 1.01 -7.96 17.69
C VAL A 173 1.30 -8.14 16.19
N MET A 174 1.52 -7.04 15.46
CA MET A 174 1.93 -7.07 14.05
C MET A 174 3.29 -7.74 13.85
N CYS A 175 4.27 -7.43 14.71
CA CYS A 175 5.60 -8.06 14.66
C CYS A 175 5.50 -9.56 14.93
N GLN A 176 4.81 -9.98 15.99
CA GLN A 176 4.60 -11.39 16.32
C GLN A 176 3.90 -12.16 15.19
N ALA A 177 2.89 -11.57 14.54
CA ALA A 177 2.24 -12.19 13.39
C ALA A 177 3.18 -12.33 12.19
N ALA A 178 4.02 -11.32 11.93
CA ALA A 178 5.03 -11.38 10.88
C ALA A 178 6.11 -12.43 11.15
N ASP A 179 6.52 -12.62 12.41
CA ASP A 179 7.54 -13.61 12.78
C ASP A 179 6.98 -15.03 12.76
N LYS A 180 5.75 -15.26 13.24
CA LYS A 180 5.02 -16.53 13.07
C LYS A 180 4.86 -16.91 11.59
N TRP A 181 4.58 -15.93 10.72
CA TRP A 181 4.46 -16.15 9.28
C TRP A 181 5.80 -16.55 8.64
N LYS A 182 6.93 -15.95 9.07
CA LYS A 182 8.28 -16.35 8.62
C LYS A 182 8.62 -17.76 9.08
N GLN A 183 8.40 -18.08 10.36
CA GLN A 183 8.60 -19.42 10.92
C GLN A 183 7.83 -20.47 10.13
N LEU A 184 6.53 -20.25 9.89
CA LEU A 184 5.72 -21.17 9.09
C LEU A 184 6.25 -21.34 7.66
N LYS A 185 6.75 -20.26 7.04
CA LYS A 185 7.37 -20.31 5.70
C LYS A 185 8.68 -21.11 5.68
N GLU A 186 9.46 -21.06 6.76
CA GLU A 186 10.74 -21.77 6.90
C GLU A 186 10.54 -23.25 7.27
N GLU A 187 9.65 -23.55 8.21
CA GLU A 187 9.39 -24.91 8.73
C GLU A 187 8.42 -25.73 7.87
N SER A 188 7.48 -25.10 7.17
CA SER A 188 6.38 -25.78 6.48
C SER A 188 5.82 -24.92 5.32
N PRO A 189 6.62 -24.64 4.26
CA PRO A 189 6.19 -23.79 3.14
C PRO A 189 4.92 -24.30 2.45
N GLU A 190 4.67 -25.60 2.42
CA GLU A 190 3.46 -26.21 1.85
C GLU A 190 2.16 -25.85 2.61
N LYS A 191 2.26 -25.43 3.88
CA LYS A 191 1.12 -24.98 4.69
C LYS A 191 0.82 -23.49 4.53
N LEU A 192 1.64 -22.75 3.78
CA LEU A 192 1.58 -21.30 3.69
C LEU A 192 0.49 -20.84 2.70
N GLN A 193 -0.77 -20.83 3.15
CA GLN A 193 -1.94 -20.49 2.32
C GLN A 193 -2.07 -19.00 1.95
N MET A 194 -1.33 -18.10 2.59
CA MET A 194 -1.46 -16.66 2.38
C MET A 194 -0.13 -15.91 2.50
N SER A 195 -0.05 -14.76 1.83
CA SER A 195 1.09 -13.85 1.90
C SER A 195 1.16 -13.08 3.22
N LEU A 196 2.33 -12.51 3.52
CA LEU A 196 2.56 -11.72 4.71
C LEU A 196 1.62 -10.50 4.80
N LYS A 197 1.27 -9.84 3.68
CA LYS A 197 0.33 -8.70 3.68
C LYS A 197 -1.07 -9.11 4.16
N LEU A 198 -1.54 -10.29 3.74
CA LEU A 198 -2.88 -10.80 4.07
C LEU A 198 -2.92 -11.35 5.49
N ALA A 199 -1.91 -12.11 5.91
CA ALA A 199 -1.76 -12.57 7.29
C ALA A 199 -1.73 -11.40 8.29
N MET A 200 -0.93 -10.36 8.00
CA MET A 200 -0.87 -9.14 8.80
C MET A 200 -2.22 -8.40 8.86
N PHE A 201 -2.91 -8.24 7.74
CA PHE A 201 -4.20 -7.53 7.73
C PHE A 201 -5.30 -8.32 8.44
N ASN A 202 -5.32 -9.64 8.27
CA ASN A 202 -6.24 -10.51 9.02
C ASN A 202 -5.99 -10.43 10.52
N GLN A 203 -4.73 -10.37 10.98
CA GLN A 203 -4.43 -10.20 12.40
C GLN A 203 -4.97 -8.86 12.95
N LEU A 204 -4.83 -7.76 12.20
CA LEU A 204 -5.42 -6.47 12.58
C LEU A 204 -6.94 -6.57 12.78
N LEU A 205 -7.65 -7.24 11.87
CA LEU A 205 -9.10 -7.41 11.95
C LEU A 205 -9.52 -8.34 13.10
N ILE A 206 -8.76 -9.41 13.35
CA ILE A 206 -8.96 -10.30 14.51
C ILE A 206 -8.80 -9.50 15.80
N SER A 207 -7.70 -8.75 15.94
CA SER A 207 -7.47 -7.93 17.13
C SER A 207 -8.55 -6.86 17.32
N LEU A 208 -9.06 -6.23 16.25
CA LEU A 208 -10.17 -5.27 16.36
C LEU A 208 -11.46 -5.96 16.85
N TYR A 209 -11.79 -7.12 16.28
CA TYR A 209 -12.95 -7.92 16.68
C TYR A 209 -12.86 -8.32 18.16
N GLU A 210 -11.73 -8.90 18.58
CA GLU A 210 -11.46 -9.29 19.97
C GLU A 210 -11.52 -8.09 20.93
N ARG A 211 -11.03 -6.92 20.51
CA ARG A 211 -11.05 -5.73 21.35
C ARG A 211 -12.46 -5.19 21.53
N LEU A 212 -13.27 -5.18 20.48
CA LEU A 212 -14.68 -4.78 20.54
C LEU A 212 -15.51 -5.72 21.41
N THR A 213 -15.37 -7.04 21.26
CA THR A 213 -16.09 -8.01 22.12
C THR A 213 -15.63 -7.92 23.57
N THR A 214 -14.32 -7.77 23.82
CA THR A 214 -13.80 -7.57 25.18
C THR A 214 -14.33 -6.27 25.79
N THR A 215 -14.33 -5.17 25.05
CA THR A 215 -14.88 -3.90 25.52
C THR A 215 -16.35 -4.02 25.86
N GLN A 216 -17.17 -4.69 25.03
CA GLN A 216 -18.60 -4.91 25.30
C GLN A 216 -18.87 -5.76 26.55
N GLN A 217 -17.97 -6.70 26.88
CA GLN A 217 -18.12 -7.60 28.04
C GLN A 217 -17.61 -6.99 29.36
N ASP A 218 -16.62 -6.09 29.30
CA ASP A 218 -16.01 -5.47 30.48
C ASP A 218 -16.63 -4.10 30.78
N ALA A 219 -17.38 -4.03 31.89
CA ALA A 219 -18.01 -2.80 32.36
C ALA A 219 -17.02 -1.65 32.63
N GLN A 220 -15.77 -1.93 33.05
CA GLN A 220 -14.75 -0.90 33.23
C GLN A 220 -14.25 -0.37 31.89
N ALA A 221 -14.04 -1.25 30.91
CA ALA A 221 -13.69 -0.85 29.55
C ALA A 221 -14.80 -0.03 28.88
N MET A 222 -16.09 -0.41 29.05
CA MET A 222 -17.24 0.36 28.58
C MET A 222 -17.28 1.76 29.21
N ALA A 223 -17.17 1.85 30.54
CA ALA A 223 -17.20 3.13 31.25
C ALA A 223 -16.05 4.06 30.80
N HIS A 224 -14.85 3.51 30.63
CA HIS A 224 -13.70 4.24 30.11
C HIS A 224 -13.91 4.72 28.66
N ALA A 225 -14.42 3.86 27.76
CA ALA A 225 -14.72 4.24 26.38
C ALA A 225 -15.84 5.31 26.29
N LYS A 226 -16.84 5.28 27.18
CA LYS A 226 -17.82 6.36 27.35
C LYS A 226 -17.17 7.65 27.85
N SER A 227 -16.29 7.62 28.85
CA SER A 227 -15.61 8.82 29.37
C SER A 227 -14.70 9.51 28.34
N LEU A 228 -14.22 8.76 27.34
CA LEU A 228 -13.42 9.29 26.22
C LEU A 228 -14.27 9.76 25.02
N GLY A 229 -15.60 9.73 25.14
CA GLY A 229 -16.51 10.15 24.07
C GLY A 229 -16.48 9.25 22.83
N TRP A 230 -16.01 8.00 22.94
CA TRP A 230 -16.01 7.05 21.81
C TRP A 230 -17.38 6.40 21.62
N LEU A 231 -18.09 6.18 22.71
CA LEU A 231 -19.42 5.59 22.73
C LEU A 231 -20.50 6.64 23.00
N ASP A 232 -21.70 6.35 22.51
CA ASP A 232 -22.93 7.04 22.92
C ASP A 232 -23.52 6.43 24.21
N GLU A 233 -24.57 7.05 24.73
CA GLU A 233 -25.36 6.53 25.85
C GLU A 233 -25.88 5.11 25.53
N ASP A 234 -26.37 4.91 24.31
CA ASP A 234 -26.83 3.63 23.72
C ASP A 234 -25.70 2.64 23.37
N GLN A 235 -24.47 2.86 23.82
CA GLN A 235 -23.33 1.96 23.59
C GLN A 235 -22.96 1.76 22.10
N SER A 236 -23.33 2.71 21.25
CA SER A 236 -22.96 2.76 19.83
C SER A 236 -21.72 3.62 19.59
N TRP A 237 -20.88 3.23 18.64
CA TRP A 237 -19.59 3.85 18.36
C TRP A 237 -19.74 5.10 17.50
N ARG A 238 -19.26 6.24 18.01
CA ARG A 238 -19.36 7.54 17.35
C ARG A 238 -18.30 7.69 16.24
N ILE A 239 -18.63 8.42 15.18
CA ILE A 239 -17.66 8.89 14.19
C ILE A 239 -16.99 10.17 14.71
N LEU A 240 -15.66 10.22 14.61
CA LEU A 240 -14.83 11.34 15.05
C LEU A 240 -14.17 12.04 13.86
N ARG A 241 -14.25 13.36 13.83
CA ARG A 241 -13.62 14.23 12.84
C ARG A 241 -12.51 15.06 13.49
N TRP A 242 -11.44 15.30 12.75
CA TRP A 242 -10.38 16.22 13.19
C TRP A 242 -10.82 17.67 12.98
N ASN A 243 -10.87 18.46 14.06
CA ASN A 243 -11.03 19.91 13.96
C ASN A 243 -9.64 20.57 13.87
N PRO A 244 -9.30 21.23 12.74
CA PRO A 244 -8.01 21.90 12.60
C PRO A 244 -7.85 23.13 13.50
N ALA A 245 -8.94 23.77 13.92
CA ALA A 245 -8.89 24.96 14.77
C ALA A 245 -8.58 24.61 16.24
N GLN A 246 -9.21 23.56 16.78
CA GLN A 246 -8.95 23.08 18.14
C GLN A 246 -7.78 22.08 18.22
N GLN A 247 -7.24 21.63 17.09
CA GLN A 247 -6.24 20.56 16.99
C GLN A 247 -6.63 19.28 17.78
N SER A 248 -7.92 18.95 17.74
CA SER A 248 -8.54 17.88 18.51
C SER A 248 -9.38 16.95 17.62
N LEU A 249 -9.78 15.80 18.18
CA LEU A 249 -10.83 14.96 17.59
C LEU A 249 -12.16 15.31 18.27
N GLU A 250 -13.15 15.66 17.46
CA GLU A 250 -14.50 16.00 17.88
C GLU A 250 -15.50 14.99 17.31
N VAL A 251 -16.67 14.84 17.94
CA VAL A 251 -17.74 13.99 17.42
C VAL A 251 -18.36 14.63 16.17
N ASP A 252 -18.44 13.86 15.08
CA ASP A 252 -19.11 14.33 13.87
C ASP A 252 -20.63 14.12 14.00
N GLN A 253 -21.33 15.17 14.41
CA GLN A 253 -22.79 15.16 14.60
C GLN A 253 -23.59 14.87 13.32
N SER A 254 -22.97 14.94 12.13
CA SER A 254 -23.63 14.59 10.86
C SER A 254 -23.72 13.07 10.63
N CYS A 255 -22.98 12.26 11.40
CA CYS A 255 -22.86 10.83 11.20
C CYS A 255 -23.51 10.05 12.35
N GLN A 256 -24.36 9.08 12.01
CA GLN A 256 -25.01 8.22 13.00
C GLN A 256 -24.00 7.29 13.69
N PRO A 257 -24.07 7.12 15.03
CA PRO A 257 -23.29 6.12 15.74
C PRO A 257 -23.58 4.70 15.23
N VAL A 258 -22.58 3.82 15.25
CA VAL A 258 -22.70 2.44 14.75
C VAL A 258 -22.73 1.44 15.92
N PRO A 259 -23.76 0.60 16.06
CA PRO A 259 -23.83 -0.42 17.10
C PRO A 259 -22.62 -1.37 17.08
N THR A 260 -22.22 -1.87 18.25
CA THR A 260 -21.09 -2.84 18.35
C THR A 260 -21.33 -4.08 17.50
N LYS A 261 -22.57 -4.60 17.46
CA LYS A 261 -22.96 -5.74 16.62
C LYS A 261 -22.64 -5.50 15.14
N ASP A 262 -23.10 -4.37 14.61
CA ASP A 262 -22.95 -4.03 13.20
C ASP A 262 -21.48 -3.88 12.80
N LEU A 263 -20.63 -3.37 13.70
CA LEU A 263 -19.18 -3.36 13.49
C LEU A 263 -18.58 -4.78 13.47
N LEU A 264 -19.00 -5.67 14.37
CA LEU A 264 -18.52 -7.06 14.38
C LEU A 264 -18.95 -7.82 13.11
N ASP A 265 -20.17 -7.57 12.63
CA ASP A 265 -20.68 -8.12 11.36
C ASP A 265 -19.91 -7.55 10.16
N GLN A 266 -19.66 -6.24 10.10
CA GLN A 266 -18.82 -5.61 9.08
C GLN A 266 -17.39 -6.18 9.07
N ILE A 267 -16.75 -6.32 10.23
CA ILE A 267 -15.40 -6.90 10.35
C ILE A 267 -15.40 -8.35 9.87
N THR A 268 -16.42 -9.13 10.23
CA THR A 268 -16.57 -10.52 9.80
C THR A 268 -16.74 -10.62 8.29
N ASN A 269 -17.54 -9.75 7.68
CA ASN A 269 -17.74 -9.70 6.23
C ASN A 269 -16.47 -9.27 5.49
N VAL A 270 -15.75 -8.27 6.00
CA VAL A 270 -14.43 -7.86 5.46
C VAL A 270 -13.41 -9.00 5.54
N ARG A 271 -13.34 -9.72 6.66
CA ARG A 271 -12.45 -10.90 6.82
C ARG A 271 -12.78 -12.04 5.85
N LYS A 272 -14.05 -12.25 5.51
CA LYS A 272 -14.49 -13.26 4.54
C LYS A 272 -14.25 -12.83 3.08
N ALA A 273 -14.39 -11.54 2.78
CA ALA A 273 -14.26 -11.01 1.44
C ALA A 273 -12.80 -10.76 1.01
N ILE A 274 -11.89 -10.50 1.96
CA ILE A 274 -10.52 -10.10 1.64
C ILE A 274 -9.62 -11.28 1.28
N ASN A 275 -8.84 -11.11 0.21
CA ASN A 275 -8.00 -12.15 -0.39
C ASN A 275 -6.74 -11.53 -1.04
N GLU A 276 -5.94 -12.37 -1.71
CA GLU A 276 -4.68 -11.95 -2.32
C GLU A 276 -4.83 -10.98 -3.50
N ASP A 277 -5.94 -11.05 -4.24
CA ASP A 277 -6.20 -10.26 -5.44
C ASP A 277 -6.79 -8.87 -5.12
N ASN A 278 -7.60 -8.77 -4.06
CA ASN A 278 -8.23 -7.50 -3.67
C ASN A 278 -7.41 -6.70 -2.65
N LEU A 279 -6.59 -7.32 -1.79
CA LEU A 279 -5.63 -6.61 -0.94
C LEU A 279 -4.29 -6.44 -1.70
N LEU A 280 -4.16 -5.38 -2.48
CA LEU A 280 -2.94 -5.10 -3.25
C LEU A 280 -1.74 -4.80 -2.34
N ARG A 281 -1.96 -4.18 -1.17
CA ARG A 281 -0.88 -3.82 -0.24
C ARG A 281 -1.37 -3.69 1.19
N PHE A 282 -0.64 -4.29 2.11
CA PHE A 282 -0.64 -3.88 3.51
C PHE A 282 0.80 -3.87 4.03
N LYS A 283 1.36 -2.67 4.25
CA LYS A 283 2.75 -2.52 4.73
C LYS A 283 2.92 -1.27 5.58
N SER A 284 3.79 -1.34 6.59
CA SER A 284 4.32 -0.14 7.24
C SER A 284 5.22 0.63 6.27
N LEU A 285 5.19 1.97 6.34
CA LEU A 285 6.06 2.85 5.56
C LEU A 285 7.41 3.13 6.22
N ARG A 286 7.61 2.65 7.45
CA ARG A 286 8.91 2.55 8.13
C ARG A 286 9.14 1.08 8.52
N ARG A 287 10.39 0.64 8.64
CA ARG A 287 10.69 -0.72 9.15
C ARG A 287 10.08 -0.87 10.54
N LEU A 288 9.33 -1.95 10.76
CA LEU A 288 8.87 -2.32 12.09
C LEU A 288 10.07 -2.88 12.86
N SER A 289 10.44 -2.19 13.94
CA SER A 289 11.47 -2.59 14.91
C SER A 289 10.91 -2.26 16.31
N PRO A 290 11.27 -3.00 17.37
CA PRO A 290 10.94 -2.59 18.73
C PRO A 290 11.51 -1.19 19.07
N ASP A 291 12.62 -0.81 18.42
CA ASP A 291 13.35 0.45 18.64
C ASP A 291 12.71 1.69 17.97
N VAL A 292 11.49 1.57 17.42
CA VAL A 292 10.83 2.68 16.71
C VAL A 292 10.27 3.69 17.72
N THR A 293 11.04 4.76 17.92
CA THR A 293 10.70 5.92 18.79
C THR A 293 9.57 6.81 18.27
N ALA A 294 9.07 6.59 17.05
CA ALA A 294 8.00 7.38 16.48
C ALA A 294 6.65 7.06 17.15
N GLU A 295 5.96 8.07 17.69
CA GLU A 295 4.68 7.88 18.39
C GLU A 295 3.60 7.25 17.50
N TRP A 296 3.62 7.53 16.19
CA TRP A 296 2.68 6.98 15.21
C TRP A 296 3.40 6.36 14.02
N ILE A 297 3.11 5.08 13.77
CA ILE A 297 3.58 4.32 12.62
C ILE A 297 2.48 4.29 11.56
N ARG A 298 2.80 4.71 10.34
CA ARG A 298 1.87 4.78 9.21
C ARG A 298 1.95 3.52 8.35
N PHE A 299 0.88 2.76 8.33
CA PHE A 299 0.64 1.65 7.40
C PHE A 299 -0.13 2.13 6.18
N GLN A 300 0.21 1.55 5.03
CA GLN A 300 -0.41 1.79 3.74
C GLN A 300 -1.29 0.58 3.38
N ILE A 301 -2.59 0.81 3.18
CA ILE A 301 -3.59 -0.18 2.73
C ILE A 301 -3.96 0.18 1.29
N ALA A 302 -3.66 -0.70 0.32
CA ALA A 302 -4.11 -0.56 -1.06
C ALA A 302 -5.11 -1.66 -1.39
N ILE A 303 -6.28 -1.28 -1.91
CA ILE A 303 -7.36 -2.16 -2.34
C ILE A 303 -7.46 -2.13 -3.87
N SER A 304 -7.84 -3.25 -4.47
CA SER A 304 -8.02 -3.35 -5.93
C SER A 304 -9.19 -2.49 -6.42
N LEU A 305 -9.08 -1.97 -7.65
CA LEU A 305 -10.15 -1.23 -8.32
C LEU A 305 -11.14 -2.15 -9.08
N ARG A 306 -10.95 -3.49 -9.02
CA ARG A 306 -11.89 -4.45 -9.62
C ARG A 306 -13.22 -4.48 -8.86
N MET A 307 -14.31 -4.84 -9.54
CA MET A 307 -15.67 -4.73 -8.97
C MET A 307 -15.86 -5.58 -7.69
N GLU A 308 -15.20 -6.74 -7.60
CA GLU A 308 -15.26 -7.64 -6.45
C GLU A 308 -14.68 -7.00 -5.17
N ALA A 309 -13.86 -5.96 -5.32
CA ALA A 309 -13.27 -5.20 -4.23
C ALA A 309 -14.06 -3.93 -3.86
N ALA A 310 -15.07 -3.53 -4.65
CA ALA A 310 -15.84 -2.32 -4.39
C ALA A 310 -16.66 -2.34 -3.08
N PRO A 311 -17.29 -3.46 -2.66
CA PRO A 311 -17.93 -3.55 -1.34
C PRO A 311 -16.93 -3.43 -0.20
N LEU A 312 -15.77 -4.10 -0.33
CA LEU A 312 -14.65 -4.02 0.62
C LEU A 312 -14.14 -2.59 0.77
N TRP A 313 -13.90 -1.88 -0.35
CA TRP A 313 -13.50 -0.47 -0.34
C TRP A 313 -14.55 0.41 0.36
N THR A 314 -15.83 0.20 0.07
CA THR A 314 -16.94 0.96 0.68
C THR A 314 -16.97 0.80 2.20
N THR A 315 -16.82 -0.43 2.71
CA THR A 315 -16.75 -0.70 4.16
C THR A 315 -15.49 -0.13 4.80
N LEU A 316 -14.31 -0.29 4.18
CA LEU A 316 -13.07 0.29 4.70
C LEU A 316 -13.11 1.83 4.71
N LYS A 317 -13.84 2.44 3.76
CA LYS A 317 -14.05 3.90 3.70
C LYS A 317 -15.02 4.39 4.77
N SER A 318 -16.08 3.65 5.12
CA SER A 318 -16.98 4.02 6.24
C SER A 318 -16.32 3.88 7.61
N TRP A 319 -15.24 3.10 7.71
CA TRP A 319 -14.41 3.00 8.92
C TRP A 319 -13.46 4.20 9.14
N ILE A 320 -13.41 5.18 8.23
CA ILE A 320 -12.65 6.42 8.44
C ILE A 320 -13.32 7.24 9.54
N GLY A 321 -12.54 7.69 10.53
CA GLY A 321 -13.06 8.43 11.69
C GLY A 321 -13.78 7.58 12.73
N GLN A 322 -14.07 6.29 12.46
CA GLN A 322 -14.75 5.43 13.41
C GLN A 322 -13.95 5.28 14.72
N SER A 323 -14.58 5.58 15.86
CA SER A 323 -13.91 5.62 17.17
C SER A 323 -13.43 4.24 17.67
N SER A 324 -14.01 3.14 17.16
CA SER A 324 -13.61 1.76 17.49
C SER A 324 -12.12 1.49 17.28
N TRP A 325 -11.48 2.16 16.31
CA TRP A 325 -10.04 2.05 16.06
C TRP A 325 -9.19 2.47 17.27
N HIS A 326 -9.67 3.38 18.12
CA HIS A 326 -8.93 3.82 19.29
C HIS A 326 -8.74 2.73 20.35
N THR A 327 -9.58 1.68 20.35
CA THR A 327 -9.39 0.49 21.21
C THR A 327 -8.07 -0.25 20.94
N LEU A 328 -7.52 -0.12 19.73
CA LEU A 328 -6.21 -0.62 19.29
C LEU A 328 -5.11 0.45 19.27
N GLY A 329 -5.43 1.70 19.62
CA GLY A 329 -4.56 2.85 19.38
C GLY A 329 -4.40 3.18 17.89
N CYS A 330 -5.38 2.83 17.06
CA CYS A 330 -5.36 3.04 15.61
C CYS A 330 -6.20 4.27 15.20
N ARG A 331 -5.94 4.78 13.98
CA ARG A 331 -6.74 5.79 13.26
C ARG A 331 -6.68 5.54 11.76
N MET A 332 -7.81 5.37 11.09
CA MET A 332 -7.86 5.24 9.63
C MET A 332 -8.12 6.60 8.95
N ARG A 333 -7.42 6.86 7.84
CA ARG A 333 -7.54 8.10 7.04
C ARG A 333 -7.46 7.76 5.54
N ARG A 334 -8.10 8.58 4.70
CA ARG A 334 -7.90 8.55 3.24
C ARG A 334 -6.53 9.11 2.88
N ASP A 335 -6.00 8.72 1.71
CA ASP A 335 -4.92 9.48 1.07
C ASP A 335 -5.34 10.95 0.86
N ARG A 336 -4.37 11.86 0.94
CA ARG A 336 -4.59 13.29 0.69
C ARG A 336 -3.64 13.72 -0.43
N PRO A 337 -4.15 14.40 -1.47
CA PRO A 337 -3.27 14.93 -2.50
C PRO A 337 -2.35 15.95 -1.84
N THR A 338 -1.04 15.76 -2.01
CA THR A 338 -0.04 16.74 -1.57
C THR A 338 0.47 17.40 -2.85
N TYR A 339 -0.20 18.46 -3.27
CA TYR A 339 0.25 19.28 -4.39
C TYR A 339 1.39 20.18 -3.89
N ASP A 340 2.51 20.18 -4.60
CA ASP A 340 3.55 21.19 -4.38
C ASP A 340 3.03 22.58 -4.77
N SER A 341 3.57 23.61 -4.13
CA SER A 341 3.41 25.03 -4.43
C SER A 341 3.51 25.34 -5.92
N LEU A 342 4.51 24.80 -6.62
CA LEU A 342 4.71 24.95 -8.07
C LEU A 342 3.55 24.35 -8.88
N THR A 343 3.10 23.16 -8.50
CA THR A 343 1.93 22.51 -9.10
C THR A 343 0.70 23.39 -8.91
N ALA A 344 0.42 23.82 -7.68
CA ALA A 344 -0.74 24.66 -7.34
C ALA A 344 -0.71 26.03 -8.06
N ALA A 345 0.45 26.66 -8.19
CA ALA A 345 0.60 27.93 -8.91
C ALA A 345 0.29 27.79 -10.41
N LEU A 346 0.82 26.75 -11.07
CA LEU A 346 0.56 26.49 -12.48
C LEU A 346 -0.92 26.18 -12.76
N TRP A 347 -1.62 25.52 -11.83
CA TRP A 347 -3.08 25.28 -11.95
C TRP A 347 -3.92 26.56 -11.89
N ASN A 348 -3.52 27.56 -11.10
CA ASN A 348 -4.24 28.84 -11.02
C ASN A 348 -3.95 29.77 -12.21
N SER A 349 -3.04 29.40 -13.11
CA SER A 349 -2.64 30.16 -14.30
C SER A 349 -3.18 29.61 -15.63
N ALA A 350 -4.05 28.60 -15.57
CA ALA A 350 -4.62 27.89 -16.73
C ALA A 350 -6.15 27.92 -16.71
#